data_AF-A0A7M1LFQ0-F1
#
_entry.id   AF-A0A7M1LFQ0-F1
#
_cell.length_a   1.000
_cell.length_b   1.000
_cell.length_c   1.000
_cell.angle_alpha   90.00
_cell.angle_beta   90.00
_cell.angle_gamma   90.00
#
_symmetry.space_group_name_H-M   'P 1'
#
loop_
_entity.id
_entity.type
_entity.pdbx_description
1 polymer ?
#
loop_
_entity_poly.entity_id
_entity_poly.type
_entity_poly.pdbx_seq_one_letter_code
_entity_poly.pdbx_strand_id
1 'polypeptide(L)'
;MLVKIGKNEVKNSDKALIRAVEDFCDLKLAIDELNEKLKPLRELIGEFAKEMLKSKNAATINFILDSDSGVKVSLGYDVKISDESNLRLILGERFDDLVKTTTLFKPEKKLQELALNDDGIKGCLDIREKTPYISLI
;
A
#
# COMPACT_ATOMS: atom_id res chain seq x y z
N MET A 1 24.44 -14.89 -15.11
CA MET A 1 22.99 -14.95 -14.80
C MET A 1 22.18 -15.22 -16.06
N LEU A 2 21.07 -15.95 -15.94
CA LEU A 2 20.13 -16.18 -17.05
C LEU A 2 19.02 -15.14 -16.99
N VAL A 3 18.82 -14.38 -18.07
CA VAL A 3 17.72 -13.41 -18.19
C VAL A 3 16.64 -14.05 -19.07
N LYS A 4 15.41 -14.14 -18.53
CA LYS A 4 14.26 -14.68 -19.27
C LYS A 4 13.30 -13.55 -19.67
N ILE A 5 12.95 -13.47 -20.95
CA ILE A 5 11.94 -12.54 -21.48
C ILE A 5 10.92 -13.37 -22.25
N GLY A 6 9.77 -13.65 -21.63
CA GLY A 6 8.79 -14.60 -22.17
C GLY A 6 9.40 -16.01 -22.27
N LYS A 7 9.44 -16.58 -23.49
CA LYS A 7 10.06 -17.89 -23.76
C LYS A 7 11.55 -17.80 -24.14
N ASN A 8 12.09 -16.59 -24.29
CA ASN A 8 13.46 -16.39 -24.71
C ASN A 8 14.39 -16.36 -23.48
N GLU A 9 15.54 -17.02 -23.60
CA GLU A 9 16.56 -17.06 -22.56
C GLU A 9 17.88 -16.51 -23.09
N VAL A 10 18.46 -15.56 -22.37
CA VAL A 10 19.74 -14.92 -22.73
C VAL A 10 20.69 -15.01 -21.54
N LYS A 11 21.93 -15.47 -21.78
CA LYS A 11 22.97 -15.41 -20.77
C LYS A 11 23.51 -13.98 -20.65
N ASN A 12 23.50 -13.44 -19.44
CA ASN A 12 24.09 -12.16 -19.11
C ASN A 12 25.29 -12.39 -18.15
N SER A 13 26.45 -11.83 -18.50
CA SER A 13 27.71 -11.92 -17.75
C SER A 13 28.12 -10.63 -17.06
N ASP A 14 27.25 -9.62 -17.03
CA ASP A 14 27.47 -8.37 -16.29
C ASP A 14 27.59 -8.65 -14.79
N LYS A 15 28.81 -8.50 -14.27
CA LYS A 15 29.14 -8.80 -12.87
C LYS A 15 28.44 -7.85 -11.89
N ALA A 16 28.24 -6.58 -12.26
CA ALA A 16 27.60 -5.60 -11.38
C ALA A 16 26.12 -5.93 -11.21
N LEU A 17 25.44 -6.27 -12.32
CA LEU A 17 24.05 -6.69 -12.28
C LEU A 17 23.86 -8.00 -11.52
N ILE A 18 24.72 -9.00 -11.76
CA ILE A 18 24.67 -10.28 -11.05
C ILE A 18 24.74 -10.05 -9.54
N ARG A 19 25.74 -9.29 -9.09
CA ARG A 19 25.91 -8.99 -7.67
C ARG A 19 24.73 -8.20 -7.09
N ALA A 20 24.21 -7.22 -7.83
CA ALA A 20 23.05 -6.46 -7.38
C ALA A 20 21.80 -7.33 -7.21
N VAL A 21 21.58 -8.32 -8.08
CA VAL A 21 20.48 -9.29 -7.95
C VAL A 21 20.70 -10.21 -6.75
N GLU A 22 21.92 -10.71 -6.54
CA GLU A 22 22.27 -11.54 -5.37
C GLU A 22 22.06 -10.77 -4.06
N ASP A 23 22.64 -9.57 -3.93
CA ASP A 23 22.52 -8.71 -2.74
C ASP A 23 21.04 -8.34 -2.48
N PHE A 24 20.27 -8.05 -3.53
CA PHE A 24 18.84 -7.78 -3.40
C PHE A 24 18.08 -8.99 -2.85
N CYS A 25 18.36 -10.19 -3.36
CA CYS A 25 17.70 -11.41 -2.91
C CYS A 25 17.98 -11.67 -1.42
N ASP A 26 19.24 -11.59 -1.01
CA ASP A 26 19.65 -11.85 0.36
C ASP A 26 19.04 -10.83 1.34
N LEU A 27 19.10 -9.54 1.00
CA LEU A 27 18.50 -8.49 1.83
C LEU A 27 16.98 -8.63 1.91
N LYS A 28 16.30 -8.98 0.82
CA LYS A 28 14.85 -9.14 0.81
C LYS A 28 14.42 -10.33 1.69
N LEU A 29 15.14 -11.45 1.63
CA LEU A 29 14.90 -12.59 2.52
C LEU A 29 15.12 -12.23 4.00
N ALA A 30 16.18 -11.49 4.31
CA ALA A 30 16.44 -11.02 5.68
C ALA A 30 15.33 -10.07 6.17
N ILE A 31 14.85 -9.16 5.32
CA ILE A 31 13.72 -8.27 5.62
C ILE A 31 12.45 -9.09 5.90
N ASP A 32 12.17 -10.10 5.08
CA ASP A 32 10.99 -10.94 5.24
C ASP A 32 11.05 -11.74 6.55
N GLU A 33 12.22 -12.31 6.90
CA GLU A 33 12.43 -12.96 8.20
C GLU A 33 12.23 -12.00 9.39
N LEU A 34 12.79 -10.79 9.30
CA LEU A 34 12.60 -9.77 10.33
C LEU A 34 11.13 -9.33 10.44
N ASN A 35 10.42 -9.21 9.32
CA ASN A 35 8.99 -8.91 9.33
C ASN A 35 8.17 -10.00 10.01
N GLU A 36 8.51 -11.28 9.80
CA GLU A 36 7.88 -12.39 10.53
C GLU A 36 8.15 -12.29 12.03
N LYS A 37 9.39 -12.01 12.44
CA LYS A 37 9.74 -11.79 13.86
C LYS A 37 9.03 -10.59 14.48
N LEU A 38 8.70 -9.56 13.69
CA LEU A 38 7.94 -8.39 14.15
C LEU A 38 6.45 -8.67 14.37
N LYS A 39 5.85 -9.67 13.72
CA LYS A 39 4.40 -9.98 13.85
C LYS A 39 3.96 -10.21 15.30
N PRO A 40 4.54 -11.14 16.07
CA PRO A 40 4.10 -11.38 17.46
C PRO A 40 4.30 -10.15 18.36
N LEU A 41 5.33 -9.35 18.12
CA LEU A 41 5.55 -8.10 18.85
C LEU A 41 4.47 -7.06 18.55
N ARG A 42 4.09 -6.91 17.27
CA ARG A 42 3.00 -6.01 16.86
C ARG A 42 1.65 -6.46 17.43
N GLU A 43 1.39 -7.75 17.45
CA GLU A 43 0.18 -8.32 18.05
C GLU A 43 0.12 -7.98 19.54
N LEU A 44 1.17 -8.30 20.29
CA LEU A 44 1.25 -8.00 21.73
C LEU A 44 1.04 -6.51 22.03
N ILE A 45 1.80 -5.64 21.36
CA ILE A 45 1.69 -4.18 21.53
C ILE A 45 0.28 -3.70 21.18
N GLY A 46 -0.31 -4.24 20.11
CA GLY A 46 -1.65 -3.92 19.64
C GLY A 46 -2.75 -4.33 20.63
N GLU A 47 -2.64 -5.50 21.25
CA GLU A 47 -3.57 -5.97 22.28
C GLU A 47 -3.53 -5.09 23.52
N PHE A 48 -2.33 -4.80 24.04
CA PHE A 48 -2.14 -3.88 25.16
C PHE A 48 -2.69 -2.48 24.86
N ALA A 49 -2.43 -1.95 23.65
CA ALA A 49 -2.95 -0.66 23.23
C ALA A 49 -4.48 -0.63 23.20
N LYS A 50 -5.12 -1.69 22.66
CA LYS A 50 -6.58 -1.82 22.64
C LYS A 50 -7.16 -1.82 24.04
N GLU A 51 -6.58 -2.59 24.96
CA GLU A 51 -7.04 -2.65 26.35
C GLU A 51 -6.94 -1.29 27.06
N MET A 52 -5.79 -0.64 26.94
CA MET A 52 -5.52 0.68 27.52
C MET A 52 -6.44 1.80 27.00
N LEU A 53 -6.92 1.67 25.76
CA LEU A 53 -7.77 2.67 25.11
C LEU A 53 -9.26 2.37 25.24
N LYS A 54 -9.70 1.15 25.60
CA LYS A 54 -11.13 0.80 25.78
C LYS A 54 -11.90 1.74 26.71
N SER A 55 -11.23 2.30 27.72
CA SER A 55 -11.82 3.20 28.71
C SER A 55 -11.53 4.68 28.45
N LYS A 56 -10.91 5.02 27.31
CA LYS A 56 -10.45 6.38 26.99
C LYS A 56 -11.06 6.84 25.67
N ASN A 57 -11.48 8.10 25.63
CA ASN A 57 -11.88 8.76 24.37
C ASN A 57 -10.65 9.19 23.56
N ALA A 58 -9.74 8.24 23.30
CA ALA A 58 -8.49 8.47 22.58
C ALA A 58 -8.29 7.37 21.54
N ALA A 59 -7.91 7.77 20.33
CA ALA A 59 -7.66 6.89 19.21
C ALA A 59 -6.16 6.54 19.06
N THR A 60 -5.31 6.99 19.98
CA THR A 60 -3.84 6.88 19.85
C THR A 60 -3.18 6.75 21.21
N ILE A 61 -2.15 5.93 21.27
CA ILE A 61 -1.27 5.74 22.43
C ILE A 61 0.20 5.69 21.98
N ASN A 62 1.09 6.26 22.78
CA ASN A 62 2.54 6.17 22.57
C ASN A 62 3.15 5.35 23.71
N PHE A 63 3.96 4.36 23.38
CA PHE A 63 4.83 3.65 24.31
C PHE A 63 6.23 4.24 24.17
N ILE A 64 6.75 4.84 25.23
CA ILE A 64 8.06 5.50 25.25
C ILE A 64 8.92 4.80 26.30
N LEU A 65 10.13 4.43 25.92
CA LEU A 65 11.13 3.86 26.81
C LEU A 65 12.02 4.96 27.38
N ASP A 66 12.73 4.67 28.47
CA ASP A 66 13.66 5.61 29.12
C ASP A 66 14.82 6.05 28.19
N SER A 67 15.02 5.36 27.07
CA SER A 67 16.00 5.68 26.03
C SER A 67 15.50 6.63 24.93
N ASP A 68 14.37 7.31 25.15
CA ASP A 68 13.66 8.15 24.16
C ASP A 68 13.24 7.44 22.87
N SER A 69 13.37 6.11 22.82
CA SER A 69 12.84 5.27 21.75
C SER A 69 11.40 4.87 22.07
N GLY A 70 10.56 4.75 21.05
CA GLY A 70 9.16 4.42 21.29
C GLY A 70 8.37 4.01 20.05
N VAL A 71 7.15 3.55 20.31
CA VAL A 71 6.19 3.11 19.28
C VAL A 71 4.87 3.85 19.48
N LYS A 72 4.36 4.45 18.41
CA LYS A 72 3.01 5.02 18.34
C LYS A 72 2.05 3.98 17.79
N VAL A 73 0.95 3.75 18.50
CA VAL A 73 -0.17 2.92 18.05
C VAL A 73 -1.38 3.82 17.85
N SER A 74 -1.97 3.79 16.65
CA SER A 74 -3.19 4.52 16.32
C SER A 74 -4.29 3.52 16.01
N LEU A 75 -5.37 3.53 16.79
CA LEU A 75 -6.57 2.74 16.57
C LEU A 75 -7.58 3.62 15.83
N GLY A 76 -7.65 3.45 14.50
CA GLY A 76 -8.68 4.07 13.67
C GLY A 76 -9.81 3.08 13.37
N TYR A 77 -10.96 3.62 12.97
CA TYR A 77 -12.04 2.83 12.38
C TYR A 77 -11.98 2.97 10.86
N ASP A 78 -11.92 1.86 10.14
CA ASP A 78 -12.18 1.83 8.69
C ASP A 78 -13.70 1.70 8.50
N VAL A 79 -14.38 2.84 8.29
CA VAL A 79 -15.83 2.89 8.07
C VAL A 79 -16.09 2.91 6.57
N LYS A 80 -16.71 1.85 6.06
CA LYS A 80 -17.16 1.75 4.67
C LYS A 80 -18.67 1.74 4.62
N ILE A 81 -19.23 2.52 3.70
CA ILE A 81 -20.67 2.50 3.42
C ILE A 81 -20.96 1.25 2.58
N SER A 82 -21.65 0.27 3.17
CA SER A 82 -22.05 -0.96 2.49
C SER A 82 -23.44 -0.87 1.85
N ASP A 83 -24.32 -0.04 2.40
CA ASP A 83 -25.68 0.22 1.90
C ASP A 83 -25.95 1.73 1.94
N GLU A 84 -25.64 2.38 0.81
CA GLU A 84 -25.83 3.82 0.65
C GLU A 84 -27.30 4.21 0.78
N SER A 85 -28.20 3.46 0.13
CA SER A 85 -29.63 3.75 0.08
C SER A 85 -30.25 3.79 1.47
N ASN A 86 -29.98 2.77 2.29
CA ASN A 86 -30.50 2.73 3.65
C ASN A 86 -29.84 3.76 4.55
N LEU A 87 -28.53 4.00 4.40
CA LEU A 87 -27.83 5.03 5.16
C LEU A 87 -28.40 6.43 4.86
N ARG A 88 -28.76 6.70 3.60
CA ARG A 88 -29.37 7.96 3.16
C ARG A 88 -30.79 8.14 3.73
N LEU A 89 -31.56 7.06 3.86
CA LEU A 89 -32.86 7.07 4.55
C LEU A 89 -32.71 7.40 6.05
N ILE A 90 -31.68 6.86 6.72
CA ILE A 90 -31.45 7.07 8.15
C ILE A 90 -30.93 8.49 8.44
N LEU A 91 -29.97 8.97 7.64
CA LEU A 91 -29.33 10.28 7.85
C LEU A 91 -30.16 11.44 7.30
N GLY A 92 -31.06 11.18 6.34
CA GLY A 92 -31.91 12.19 5.72
C GLY A 92 -31.10 13.33 5.13
N GLU A 93 -31.48 14.56 5.45
CA GLU A 93 -30.83 15.79 4.97
C GLU A 93 -29.37 15.93 5.42
N ARG A 94 -28.97 15.25 6.51
CA ARG A 94 -27.59 15.30 7.03
C ARG A 94 -26.62 14.41 6.26
N PHE A 95 -27.10 13.61 5.31
CA PHE A 95 -26.25 12.67 4.58
C PHE A 95 -25.12 13.40 3.84
N ASP A 96 -25.46 14.47 3.10
CA ASP A 96 -24.49 15.20 2.28
C ASP A 96 -23.49 16.03 3.13
N ASP A 97 -23.83 16.32 4.41
CA ASP A 97 -22.91 16.94 5.37
C ASP A 97 -21.88 15.95 5.95
N LEU A 98 -22.23 14.67 6.00
CA LEU A 98 -21.46 13.63 6.69
C LEU A 98 -20.76 12.67 5.73
N VAL A 99 -21.17 12.63 4.46
CA VAL A 99 -20.65 11.72 3.45
C VAL A 99 -20.14 12.52 2.26
N LYS A 100 -18.85 12.34 1.93
CA LYS A 100 -18.25 12.93 0.74
C LYS A 100 -18.34 11.99 -0.45
N THR A 101 -19.11 12.38 -1.47
CA THR A 101 -19.15 11.67 -2.76
C THR A 101 -17.90 11.95 -3.58
N THR A 102 -17.21 10.90 -4.02
CA THR A 102 -16.05 11.01 -4.90
C THR A 102 -16.25 10.12 -6.13
N THR A 103 -16.28 10.72 -7.32
CA THR A 103 -16.35 9.98 -8.59
C THR A 103 -14.94 9.74 -9.12
N LEU A 104 -14.53 8.48 -9.20
CA LEU A 104 -13.21 8.09 -9.70
C LEU A 104 -13.34 7.50 -11.12
N PHE A 105 -12.80 8.22 -12.11
CA PHE A 105 -12.66 7.69 -13.47
C PHE A 105 -11.38 6.86 -13.57
N LYS A 106 -11.52 5.55 -13.76
CA LYS A 106 -10.37 4.65 -13.98
C LYS A 106 -10.18 4.45 -15.48
N PRO A 107 -9.00 4.74 -16.05
CA PRO A 107 -8.77 4.58 -17.48
C PRO A 107 -8.68 3.10 -17.85
N GLU A 108 -9.47 2.69 -18.84
CA GLU A 108 -9.40 1.36 -19.44
C GLU A 108 -8.19 1.20 -20.35
N LYS A 109 -7.75 -0.05 -20.58
CA LYS A 109 -6.57 -0.35 -21.41
C LYS A 109 -6.66 0.26 -22.82
N LYS A 110 -7.84 0.22 -23.44
CA LYS A 110 -8.08 0.81 -24.76
C LYS A 110 -7.81 2.32 -24.83
N LEU A 111 -8.11 3.05 -23.75
CA LEU A 111 -7.84 4.49 -23.68
C LEU A 111 -6.33 4.77 -23.64
N GLN A 112 -5.56 3.92 -22.96
CA GLN A 112 -4.11 4.02 -22.90
C GLN A 112 -3.48 3.75 -24.27
N GLU A 113 -3.94 2.70 -24.96
CA GLU A 113 -3.46 2.35 -26.31
C GLU A 113 -3.74 3.47 -27.34
N LEU A 114 -4.93 4.08 -27.29
CA LEU A 114 -5.27 5.22 -28.17
C LEU A 114 -4.42 6.46 -27.89
N ALA A 115 -4.15 6.76 -26.61
CA ALA A 115 -3.35 7.93 -26.24
C ALA A 115 -1.87 7.84 -26.67
N LEU A 116 -1.35 6.64 -26.93
CA LEU A 116 0.00 6.42 -27.42
C LEU A 116 0.17 6.69 -28.92
N ASN A 117 -0.94 6.71 -29.68
CA ASN A 117 -0.95 6.93 -31.14
C ASN A 117 -1.17 8.40 -31.57
N ASP A 118 -1.13 9.32 -30.61
CA ASP A 118 -1.17 10.80 -30.77
C ASP A 118 -2.44 11.40 -31.42
N ASP A 119 -3.61 11.10 -30.82
CA ASP A 119 -4.93 11.61 -31.27
C ASP A 119 -5.42 12.87 -30.50
N GLY A 120 -4.54 13.67 -29.90
CA GLY A 120 -4.93 14.83 -29.07
C GLY A 120 -5.55 14.46 -27.70
N ILE A 121 -6.03 13.22 -27.53
CA ILE A 121 -6.51 12.63 -26.26
C ILE A 121 -5.40 12.65 -25.19
N LYS A 122 -4.13 12.51 -25.61
CA LYS A 122 -2.97 12.56 -24.73
C LYS A 122 -2.89 13.87 -23.92
N GLY A 123 -3.37 14.99 -24.46
CA GLY A 123 -3.41 16.26 -23.74
C GLY A 123 -4.33 16.28 -22.51
N CYS A 124 -5.26 15.32 -22.42
CA CYS A 124 -6.18 15.15 -21.30
C CYS A 124 -5.70 14.08 -20.29
N LEU A 125 -4.55 13.46 -20.51
CA LEU A 125 -4.05 12.33 -19.73
C LEU A 125 -2.64 12.61 -19.19
N ASP A 126 -2.46 12.44 -17.88
CA ASP A 126 -1.13 12.45 -17.26
C ASP A 126 -0.52 11.05 -17.34
N ILE A 127 0.13 10.75 -18.46
CA ILE A 127 0.78 9.46 -18.69
C ILE A 127 2.21 9.52 -18.16
N ARG A 128 2.43 8.88 -17.01
CA ARG A 128 3.76 8.71 -16.41
C ARG A 128 4.18 7.27 -16.48
N GLU A 129 5.45 7.05 -16.80
CA GLU A 129 6.05 5.73 -16.66
C GLU A 129 6.05 5.33 -15.19
N LYS A 130 5.60 4.10 -14.90
CA LYS A 130 5.61 3.59 -13.53
C LYS A 130 7.04 3.24 -13.15
N THR A 131 7.41 3.56 -11.92
CA THR A 131 8.64 3.04 -11.32
C THR A 131 8.65 1.51 -11.43
N PRO A 132 9.77 0.89 -11.84
CA PRO A 132 9.89 -0.56 -11.90
C PRO A 132 9.53 -1.20 -10.55
N TYR A 133 8.68 -2.21 -10.60
CA TYR A 133 8.38 -3.03 -9.43
C TYR A 133 9.29 -4.26 -9.44
N ILE A 134 10.09 -4.42 -8.38
CA ILE A 134 11.02 -5.54 -8.23
C ILE A 134 10.54 -6.40 -7.07
N SER A 135 10.40 -7.70 -7.31
CA SER A 135 10.04 -8.69 -6.29
C SER A 135 10.89 -9.95 -6.45
N LEU A 136 11.00 -10.71 -5.37
CA LEU A 136 11.48 -12.09 -5.46
C LEU A 136 10.54 -12.92 -6.34
N ILE A 137 11.09 -13.94 -6.98
CA ILE A 137 10.37 -14.94 -7.78
C ILE A 137 10.04 -16.14 -6.91
#